data_AF-A0A316U2Y7-F1
#
_entry.id   AF-A0A316U2Y7-F1
#
_cell.length_a   1.000
_cell.length_b   1.000
_cell.length_c   1.000
_cell.angle_alpha   90.00
_cell.angle_beta   90.00
_cell.angle_gamma   90.00
#
_symmetry.space_group_name_H-M   'P 1'
#
loop_
_entity.id
_entity.type
_entity.pdbx_description
1 polymer ?
#
loop_
_entity_poly.entity_id
_entity_poly.type
_entity_poly.pdbx_seq_one_letter_code
_entity_poly.pdbx_strand_id
1 'polypeptide(L)'
;MKTALAYVLTATFAILSLYGCGPSDEELREQERARQQAVQDSLQLVYQAQMEEMRQDSIEQARQDSIAEAEARPRFEHSETGTFAVQVQSWRSRDKAESQVALWRERGFENAFVTEYGDPDTGNVWYRVRLGRFETEEMAENVRTVIREEHQADSWISRVG
;
A
#
# COMPACT_ATOMS: atom_id res chain seq x y z
N MET A 1 -4.13 92.30 24.79
CA MET A 1 -5.18 91.34 24.36
C MET A 1 -4.78 90.50 23.15
N LYS A 2 -4.17 91.06 22.11
CA LYS A 2 -3.79 90.31 20.88
C LYS A 2 -2.77 89.18 21.10
N THR A 3 -1.80 89.37 21.99
CA THR A 3 -0.75 88.37 22.28
C THR A 3 -1.25 87.17 23.08
N ALA A 4 -2.09 87.39 24.09
CA ALA A 4 -2.72 86.31 24.86
C ALA A 4 -3.64 85.43 24.01
N LEU A 5 -4.35 86.04 23.05
CA LEU A 5 -5.19 85.31 22.10
C LEU A 5 -4.38 84.37 21.19
N ALA A 6 -3.19 84.82 20.77
CA ALA A 6 -2.29 84.03 19.92
C ALA A 6 -1.75 82.79 20.66
N TYR A 7 -1.40 82.92 21.95
CA TYR A 7 -0.92 81.81 22.77
C TYR A 7 -1.99 80.75 23.06
N VAL A 8 -3.25 81.18 23.27
CA VAL A 8 -4.36 80.25 23.50
C VAL A 8 -4.66 79.46 22.22
N LEU A 9 -4.61 80.10 21.06
CA LEU A 9 -4.79 79.45 19.75
C LEU A 9 -3.69 78.43 19.43
N THR A 10 -2.42 78.76 19.69
CA THR A 10 -1.32 77.81 19.46
C THR A 10 -1.34 76.64 20.45
N ALA A 11 -1.69 76.87 21.71
CA ALA A 11 -1.84 75.80 22.70
C ALA A 11 -2.99 74.85 22.37
N THR A 12 -4.15 75.37 21.93
CA THR A 12 -5.29 74.52 21.51
C THR A 12 -4.97 73.74 20.23
N PHE A 13 -4.28 74.34 19.27
CA PHE A 13 -3.84 73.64 18.05
C PHE A 13 -2.84 72.52 18.36
N ALA A 14 -1.89 72.76 19.27
CA ALA A 14 -0.93 71.74 19.73
C ALA A 14 -1.63 70.58 20.47
N ILE A 15 -2.61 70.87 21.33
CA ILE A 15 -3.39 69.83 22.02
C ILE A 15 -4.24 69.03 21.02
N LEU A 16 -4.88 69.68 20.04
CA LEU A 16 -5.65 69.02 18.98
C LEU A 16 -4.78 68.13 18.09
N SER A 17 -3.53 68.51 17.82
CA SER A 17 -2.60 67.70 17.02
C SER A 17 -2.13 66.42 17.73
N LEU A 18 -2.20 66.36 19.07
CA LEU A 18 -1.86 65.14 19.83
C LEU A 18 -2.98 64.08 19.79
N TYR A 19 -4.24 64.47 19.56
CA TYR A 19 -5.37 63.55 19.39
C TYR A 19 -5.51 63.01 17.96
N GLY A 20 -4.75 63.54 16.99
CA GLY A 20 -4.79 63.13 15.58
C GLY A 20 -3.80 62.02 15.19
N CYS A 21 -2.98 61.54 16.13
CA CYS A 21 -1.96 60.52 15.88
C CYS A 21 -2.31 59.21 16.62
N GLY A 22 -3.46 58.63 16.30
CA GLY A 22 -3.84 57.29 16.74
C GLY A 22 -4.69 56.65 15.65
N PRO A 23 -4.53 55.36 15.36
CA PRO A 23 -5.39 54.68 14.41
C PRO A 23 -6.84 54.83 14.86
N SER A 24 -7.71 55.12 13.91
CA SER A 24 -9.15 55.19 14.15
C SER A 24 -9.69 53.84 14.61
N ASP A 25 -10.80 53.83 15.35
CA ASP A 25 -11.46 52.59 15.80
C ASP A 25 -11.81 51.65 14.63
N GLU A 26 -12.02 52.20 13.44
CA GLU A 26 -12.29 51.44 12.22
C GLU A 26 -11.04 50.70 11.72
N GLU A 27 -9.88 51.37 11.66
CA GLU A 27 -8.59 50.77 11.30
C GLU A 27 -8.18 49.66 12.28
N LEU A 28 -8.45 49.83 13.59
CA LEU A 28 -8.21 48.79 14.60
C LEU A 28 -9.04 47.53 14.34
N ARG A 29 -10.34 47.67 14.00
CA ARG A 29 -11.21 46.53 13.69
C ARG A 29 -10.83 45.83 12.38
N GLU A 30 -10.33 46.57 11.40
CA GLU A 30 -9.78 45.97 10.17
C GLU A 30 -8.50 45.19 10.46
N GLN A 31 -7.61 45.75 11.28
CA GLN A 31 -6.38 45.07 11.69
C GLN A 31 -6.69 43.78 12.47
N GLU A 32 -7.67 43.80 13.37
CA GLU A 32 -8.12 42.60 14.09
C GLU A 32 -8.70 41.53 13.16
N ARG A 33 -9.55 41.91 12.20
CA ARG A 33 -10.09 40.99 11.20
C ARG A 33 -9.00 40.39 10.31
N ALA A 34 -8.05 41.20 9.85
CA ALA A 34 -6.91 40.75 9.07
C ALA A 34 -6.03 39.77 9.87
N ARG A 35 -5.79 40.04 11.16
CA ARG A 35 -5.07 39.12 12.05
C ARG A 35 -5.81 37.80 12.24
N GLN A 36 -7.14 37.84 12.45
CA GLN A 36 -7.95 36.63 12.61
C GLN A 36 -7.95 35.78 11.33
N GLN A 37 -8.06 36.41 10.17
CA GLN A 37 -7.95 35.72 8.87
C GLN A 37 -6.58 35.09 8.69
N ALA A 38 -5.50 35.83 8.94
CA ALA A 38 -4.14 35.29 8.84
C ALA A 38 -3.90 34.08 9.76
N VAL A 39 -4.52 34.06 10.94
CA VAL A 39 -4.47 32.90 11.86
C VAL A 39 -5.27 31.71 11.30
N GLN A 40 -6.45 31.94 10.72
CA GLN A 40 -7.23 30.86 10.11
C GLN A 40 -6.52 30.28 8.88
N ASP A 41 -5.97 31.14 8.03
CA ASP A 41 -5.22 30.76 6.84
C ASP A 41 -3.98 29.95 7.23
N SER A 42 -3.25 30.37 8.27
CA SER A 42 -2.08 29.62 8.74
C SER A 42 -2.45 28.24 9.29
N LEU A 43 -3.56 28.12 10.03
CA LEU A 43 -4.06 26.84 10.52
C LEU A 43 -4.47 25.90 9.37
N GLN A 44 -5.12 26.44 8.34
CA GLN A 44 -5.54 25.65 7.19
C GLN A 44 -4.33 25.12 6.40
N LEU A 45 -3.28 25.93 6.24
CA LEU A 45 -2.04 25.51 5.59
C LEU A 45 -1.36 24.37 6.37
N VAL A 46 -1.27 24.47 7.69
CA VAL A 46 -0.70 23.40 8.53
C VAL A 46 -1.53 22.13 8.41
N TYR A 47 -2.85 22.25 8.45
CA TYR A 47 -3.74 21.10 8.27
C TYR A 47 -3.53 20.42 6.92
N GLN A 48 -3.48 21.20 5.83
CA GLN A 48 -3.23 20.67 4.48
C GLN A 48 -1.87 19.97 4.38
N ALA A 49 -0.82 20.57 4.96
CA ALA A 49 0.51 19.97 4.98
C ALA A 49 0.52 18.63 5.74
N GLN A 50 -0.14 18.56 6.91
CA GLN A 50 -0.26 17.31 7.66
C GLN A 50 -1.04 16.23 6.90
N MET A 51 -2.14 16.60 6.24
CA MET A 51 -2.92 15.64 5.45
C MET A 51 -2.12 15.08 4.27
N GLU A 52 -1.30 15.93 3.64
CA GLU A 52 -0.41 15.52 2.55
C GLU A 52 0.72 14.61 3.03
N GLU A 53 1.31 14.91 4.19
CA GLU A 53 2.30 14.05 4.85
C GLU A 53 1.72 12.68 5.17
N MET A 54 0.55 12.62 5.85
CA MET A 54 -0.13 11.34 6.14
C MET A 54 -0.46 10.55 4.87
N ARG A 55 -0.83 11.22 3.78
CA ARG A 55 -1.07 10.56 2.49
C ARG A 55 0.22 9.94 1.95
N GLN A 56 1.33 10.67 2.00
CA GLN A 56 2.63 10.16 1.55
C GLN A 56 3.10 9.00 2.42
N ASP A 57 2.98 9.11 3.74
CA ASP A 57 3.30 8.04 4.69
C ASP A 57 2.47 6.79 4.45
N SER A 58 1.16 6.95 4.20
CA SER A 58 0.28 5.84 3.87
C SER A 58 0.68 5.15 2.56
N ILE A 59 1.12 5.90 1.55
CA ILE A 59 1.61 5.34 0.28
C ILE A 59 2.91 4.59 0.48
N GLU A 60 3.85 5.16 1.24
CA GLU A 60 5.13 4.52 1.53
C GLU A 60 4.93 3.26 2.35
N GLN A 61 4.05 3.29 3.36
CA GLN A 61 3.71 2.11 4.14
C GLN A 61 3.11 1.02 3.25
N ALA A 62 2.13 1.34 2.40
CA ALA A 62 1.54 0.36 1.49
C ALA A 62 2.57 -0.24 0.52
N ARG A 63 3.56 0.57 0.08
CA ARG A 63 4.68 0.10 -0.74
C ARG A 63 5.59 -0.85 0.03
N GLN A 64 5.97 -0.50 1.25
CA GLN A 64 6.81 -1.34 2.12
C GLN A 64 6.12 -2.66 2.44
N ASP A 65 4.82 -2.62 2.77
CA ASP A 65 4.01 -3.82 3.01
C ASP A 65 3.96 -4.72 1.78
N SER A 66 3.81 -4.14 0.58
CA SER A 66 3.81 -4.89 -0.68
C SER A 66 5.17 -5.56 -0.97
N ILE A 67 6.28 -4.87 -0.68
CA ILE A 67 7.64 -5.42 -0.85
C ILE A 67 7.88 -6.53 0.18
N ALA A 68 7.54 -6.30 1.44
CA ALA A 68 7.70 -7.28 2.52
C ALA A 68 6.87 -8.54 2.25
N GLU A 69 5.64 -8.41 1.75
CA GLU A 69 4.82 -9.55 1.35
C GLU A 69 5.48 -10.34 0.20
N ALA A 70 6.02 -9.66 -0.81
CA ALA A 70 6.71 -10.29 -1.93
C ALA A 70 8.02 -11.00 -1.52
N GLU A 71 8.75 -10.46 -0.53
CA GLU A 71 9.95 -11.08 0.03
C GLU A 71 9.64 -12.25 0.98
N ALA A 72 8.52 -12.19 1.71
CA ALA A 72 8.10 -13.25 2.62
C ALA A 72 7.58 -14.51 1.90
N ARG A 73 7.16 -14.40 0.63
CA ARG A 73 6.69 -15.55 -0.15
C ARG A 73 7.83 -16.57 -0.35
N PRO A 74 7.63 -17.85 0.01
CA PRO A 74 8.65 -18.87 -0.14
C PRO A 74 9.00 -19.06 -1.62
N ARG A 75 10.26 -18.83 -1.98
CA ARG A 75 10.78 -19.11 -3.33
C ARG A 75 11.36 -20.51 -3.37
N PHE A 76 10.72 -21.38 -4.13
CA PHE A 76 11.21 -22.74 -4.34
C PHE A 76 12.13 -22.79 -5.55
N GLU A 77 13.37 -23.24 -5.35
CA GLU A 77 14.24 -23.61 -6.44
C GLU A 77 13.63 -24.80 -7.19
N HIS A 78 13.52 -24.66 -8.50
CA HIS A 78 12.92 -25.64 -9.39
C HIS A 78 13.88 -25.91 -10.54
N SER A 79 13.81 -27.12 -11.08
CA SER A 79 14.64 -27.58 -12.18
C SER A 79 13.73 -27.95 -13.35
N GLU A 80 14.00 -27.43 -14.55
CA GLU A 80 13.23 -27.79 -15.75
C GLU A 80 13.27 -29.31 -16.02
N THR A 81 14.38 -29.96 -15.65
CA THR A 81 14.63 -31.38 -15.83
C THR A 81 14.48 -32.20 -14.53
N GLY A 82 13.96 -31.60 -13.47
CA GLY A 82 13.76 -32.27 -12.18
C GLY A 82 12.89 -33.52 -12.31
N THR A 83 13.28 -34.58 -11.60
CA THR A 83 12.62 -35.90 -11.63
C THR A 83 11.49 -36.01 -10.61
N PHE A 84 11.44 -35.15 -9.59
CA PHE A 84 10.40 -35.18 -8.57
C PHE A 84 9.44 -34.01 -8.74
N ALA A 85 8.17 -34.22 -8.39
CA ALA A 85 7.16 -33.17 -8.37
C ALA A 85 6.17 -33.43 -7.23
N VAL A 86 5.61 -32.36 -6.65
CA VAL A 86 4.59 -32.47 -5.62
C VAL A 86 3.22 -32.48 -6.27
N GLN A 87 2.53 -33.61 -6.25
CA GLN A 87 1.15 -33.72 -6.71
C GLN A 87 0.21 -33.27 -5.59
N VAL A 88 -0.73 -32.40 -5.90
CA VAL A 88 -1.73 -31.89 -4.94
C VAL A 88 -3.13 -32.39 -5.23
N GLN A 89 -3.46 -32.63 -6.50
CA GLN A 89 -4.81 -33.03 -6.90
C GLN A 89 -4.79 -33.85 -8.19
N SER A 90 -5.92 -34.50 -8.48
CA SER A 90 -6.16 -35.21 -9.74
C SER A 90 -7.63 -35.09 -10.13
N TRP A 91 -7.89 -34.71 -11.38
CA TRP A 91 -9.23 -34.43 -11.88
C TRP A 91 -9.54 -35.24 -13.14
N ARG A 92 -10.82 -35.54 -13.37
CA ARG A 92 -11.28 -36.13 -14.64
C ARG A 92 -11.47 -35.10 -15.76
N SER A 93 -11.63 -33.83 -15.41
CA SER A 93 -11.75 -32.72 -16.35
C SER A 93 -10.42 -31.99 -16.46
N ARG A 94 -9.96 -31.77 -17.71
CA ARG A 94 -8.78 -30.97 -18.02
C ARG A 94 -8.94 -29.53 -17.57
N ASP A 95 -10.05 -28.90 -17.95
CA ASP A 95 -10.34 -27.50 -17.62
C ASP A 95 -10.33 -27.27 -16.11
N LYS A 96 -10.86 -28.24 -15.33
CA LYS A 96 -10.80 -28.18 -13.86
C LYS A 96 -9.36 -28.25 -13.36
N ALA A 97 -8.54 -29.15 -13.88
CA ALA A 97 -7.13 -29.24 -13.48
C ALA A 97 -6.35 -27.96 -13.85
N GLU A 98 -6.60 -27.37 -15.01
CA GLU A 98 -5.98 -26.11 -15.44
C GLU A 98 -6.41 -24.94 -14.55
N SER A 99 -7.70 -24.87 -14.16
CA SER A 99 -8.19 -23.88 -13.20
C SER A 99 -7.51 -24.01 -11.83
N GLN A 100 -7.20 -25.23 -11.40
CA GLN A 100 -6.48 -25.46 -10.15
C GLN A 100 -5.00 -25.08 -10.26
N VAL A 101 -4.36 -25.32 -11.41
CA VAL A 101 -3.00 -24.81 -11.68
C VAL A 101 -2.96 -23.29 -11.56
N ALA A 102 -3.90 -22.57 -12.16
CA ALA A 102 -3.97 -21.10 -12.06
C ALA A 102 -4.05 -20.64 -10.59
N LEU A 103 -4.91 -21.27 -9.79
CA LEU A 103 -5.04 -20.97 -8.36
C LEU A 103 -3.73 -21.23 -7.59
N TRP A 104 -3.00 -22.31 -7.91
CA TRP A 104 -1.71 -22.58 -7.28
C TRP A 104 -0.62 -21.60 -7.71
N ARG A 105 -0.65 -21.09 -8.94
CA ARG A 105 0.25 -20.03 -9.40
C ARG A 105 0.00 -18.72 -8.66
N GLU A 106 -1.27 -18.35 -8.46
CA GLU A 106 -1.64 -17.17 -7.65
C GLU A 106 -1.15 -17.28 -6.20
N ARG A 107 -1.05 -18.51 -5.67
CA ARG A 107 -0.48 -18.80 -4.35
C ARG A 107 1.05 -18.82 -4.32
N GLY A 108 1.73 -18.49 -5.41
CA GLY A 108 3.19 -18.42 -5.49
C GLY A 108 3.87 -19.66 -6.07
N PHE A 109 3.12 -20.70 -6.47
CA PHE A 109 3.69 -21.88 -7.14
C PHE A 109 3.66 -21.69 -8.66
N GLU A 110 4.46 -20.76 -9.17
CA GLU A 110 4.46 -20.34 -10.58
C GLU A 110 4.67 -21.53 -11.55
N ASN A 111 5.49 -22.49 -11.14
CA ASN A 111 5.78 -23.72 -11.90
C ASN A 111 4.76 -24.84 -11.68
N ALA A 112 3.51 -24.52 -11.31
CA ALA A 112 2.43 -25.49 -11.33
C ALA A 112 2.08 -25.89 -12.77
N PHE A 113 1.79 -27.18 -12.99
CA PHE A 113 1.42 -27.72 -14.30
C PHE A 113 0.48 -28.93 -14.19
N VAL A 114 -0.16 -29.25 -15.32
CA VAL A 114 -1.00 -30.44 -15.47
C VAL A 114 -0.21 -31.54 -16.20
N THR A 115 -0.37 -32.79 -15.74
CA THR A 115 0.08 -33.99 -16.45
C THR A 115 -1.08 -34.94 -16.64
N GLU A 116 -1.19 -35.53 -17.83
CA GLU A 116 -2.15 -36.59 -18.12
C GLU A 116 -1.63 -37.94 -17.62
N TYR A 117 -2.51 -38.75 -17.04
CA TYR A 117 -2.20 -40.10 -16.58
C TYR A 117 -3.38 -41.03 -16.85
N GLY A 118 -3.10 -42.22 -17.38
CA GLY A 118 -4.08 -43.25 -17.70
C GLY A 118 -4.12 -43.54 -19.19
N ASP A 119 -5.26 -44.04 -19.65
CA ASP A 119 -5.43 -44.54 -21.01
C ASP A 119 -6.47 -43.68 -21.77
N PRO A 120 -6.03 -42.90 -22.79
CA PRO A 120 -6.90 -42.09 -23.63
C PRO A 120 -7.94 -42.90 -24.41
N ASP A 121 -7.59 -44.11 -24.86
CA ASP A 121 -8.44 -44.93 -25.73
C ASP A 121 -9.65 -45.48 -24.95
N THR A 122 -9.49 -45.69 -23.65
CA THR A 122 -10.59 -46.11 -22.76
C THR A 122 -11.32 -44.92 -22.10
N GLY A 123 -10.86 -43.69 -22.34
CA GLY A 123 -11.35 -42.49 -21.64
C GLY A 123 -10.99 -42.46 -20.16
N ASN A 124 -10.16 -43.39 -19.67
CA ASN A 124 -9.70 -43.42 -18.29
C ASN A 124 -8.50 -42.51 -18.06
N VAL A 125 -8.64 -41.24 -18.44
CA VAL A 125 -7.62 -40.22 -18.24
C VAL A 125 -7.88 -39.45 -16.95
N TRP A 126 -6.80 -39.13 -16.27
CA TRP A 126 -6.76 -38.22 -15.14
C TRP A 126 -5.76 -37.10 -15.41
N TYR A 127 -6.14 -35.89 -15.05
CA TYR A 127 -5.34 -34.69 -15.13
C TYR A 127 -4.80 -34.38 -13.74
N ARG A 128 -3.52 -34.70 -13.53
CA ARG A 128 -2.81 -34.52 -12.25
C ARG A 128 -2.27 -33.10 -12.18
N VAL A 129 -2.56 -32.42 -11.08
CA VAL A 129 -2.03 -31.09 -10.77
C VAL A 129 -0.76 -31.27 -9.96
N ARG A 130 0.37 -30.81 -10.50
CA ARG A 130 1.70 -30.92 -9.91
C ARG A 130 2.33 -29.54 -9.73
N LEU A 131 3.05 -29.36 -8.63
CA LEU A 131 3.76 -28.13 -8.31
C LEU A 131 5.26 -28.35 -8.47
N GLY A 132 5.85 -27.62 -9.42
CA GLY A 132 7.29 -27.62 -9.64
C GLY A 132 7.88 -28.95 -10.11
N ARG A 133 9.17 -28.88 -10.41
CA ARG A 133 10.02 -30.02 -10.70
C ARG A 133 11.28 -29.85 -9.88
N PHE A 134 11.71 -30.91 -9.22
CA PHE A 134 12.79 -30.90 -8.24
C PHE A 134 13.80 -31.99 -8.55
N GLU A 135 15.06 -31.70 -8.33
CA GLU A 135 16.15 -32.65 -8.61
C GLU A 135 16.19 -33.76 -7.57
N THR A 136 15.89 -33.43 -6.31
CA THR A 136 15.89 -34.35 -5.18
C THR A 136 14.51 -34.49 -4.56
N GLU A 137 14.28 -35.62 -3.90
CA GLU A 137 13.06 -35.87 -3.11
C GLU A 137 12.95 -34.92 -1.92
N GLU A 138 14.08 -34.56 -1.30
CA GLU A 138 14.15 -33.61 -0.18
C GLU A 138 13.63 -32.22 -0.56
N MET A 139 14.00 -31.71 -1.74
CA MET A 139 13.46 -30.44 -2.24
C MET A 139 11.93 -30.49 -2.40
N ALA A 140 11.40 -31.61 -2.90
CA ALA A 140 9.97 -31.82 -3.01
C ALA A 140 9.28 -31.94 -1.63
N GLU A 141 9.95 -32.53 -0.63
CA GLU A 141 9.43 -32.65 0.74
C GLU A 141 9.35 -31.30 1.45
N ASN A 142 10.33 -30.41 1.23
CA ASN A 142 10.28 -29.04 1.74
C ASN A 142 9.04 -28.31 1.22
N VAL A 143 8.77 -28.42 -0.08
CA VAL A 143 7.58 -27.83 -0.72
C VAL A 143 6.30 -28.45 -0.18
N ARG A 144 6.24 -29.78 -0.03
CA ARG A 144 5.11 -30.49 0.58
C ARG A 144 4.83 -30.05 2.02
N THR A 145 5.88 -29.77 2.80
CA THR A 145 5.75 -29.25 4.16
C THR A 145 5.09 -27.87 4.16
N VAL A 146 5.53 -26.96 3.28
CA VAL A 146 4.90 -25.64 3.12
C VAL A 146 3.43 -25.77 2.70
N ILE A 147 3.12 -26.64 1.73
CA ILE A 147 1.73 -26.88 1.28
C ILE A 147 0.84 -27.34 2.44
N ARG A 148 1.36 -28.23 3.30
CA ARG A 148 0.62 -28.73 4.47
C ARG A 148 0.41 -27.63 5.51
N GLU A 149 1.43 -26.84 5.79
CA GLU A 149 1.42 -25.83 6.87
C GLU A 149 0.64 -24.58 6.48
N GLU A 150 0.87 -24.05 5.28
CA GLU A 150 0.29 -22.77 4.84
C GLU A 150 -1.05 -22.94 4.13
N HIS A 151 -1.28 -24.07 3.46
CA HIS A 151 -2.47 -24.29 2.64
C HIS A 151 -3.36 -25.43 3.11
N GLN A 152 -2.96 -26.16 4.16
CA GLN A 152 -3.72 -27.27 4.74
C GLN A 152 -4.18 -28.29 3.69
N ALA A 153 -3.37 -28.47 2.64
CA ALA A 153 -3.71 -29.31 1.50
C ALA A 153 -2.91 -30.61 1.52
N ASP A 154 -3.58 -31.72 1.22
CA ASP A 154 -2.92 -32.99 1.01
C ASP A 154 -2.03 -32.95 -0.24
N SER A 155 -0.88 -33.58 -0.15
CA SER A 155 0.06 -33.67 -1.26
C SER A 155 0.95 -34.90 -1.18
N TRP A 156 1.42 -35.33 -2.35
CA TRP A 156 2.22 -36.53 -2.53
C TRP A 156 3.43 -36.22 -3.40
N ILE A 157 4.61 -36.66 -2.98
CA ILE A 157 5.77 -36.63 -3.87
C ILE A 157 5.60 -37.72 -4.92
N SER A 158 5.77 -37.36 -6.18
CA SER A 158 5.71 -38.29 -7.30
C SER A 158 6.89 -38.06 -8.23
N ARG A 159 7.32 -39.12 -8.91
CA ARG A 159 8.29 -38.99 -10.00
C ARG A 159 7.59 -38.48 -11.24
N VAL A 160 8.28 -37.63 -11.99
CA VAL A 160 7.87 -37.19 -13.31
C VAL A 160 8.38 -38.20 -14.31
N GLY A 161 7.53 -39.17 -14.61
CA GLY A 161 7.69 -40.24 -15.59
C GLY A 161 6.34 -40.69 -16.10
#